data_AF-A0A9E3C5W0-F1
#
_entry.id   AF-A0A9E3C5W0-F1
#
_cell.length_a   1.000
_cell.length_b   1.000
_cell.length_c   1.000
_cell.angle_alpha   90.00
_cell.angle_beta   90.00
_cell.angle_gamma   90.00
#
_symmetry.space_group_name_H-M   'P 1'
#
loop_
_entity.id
_entity.type
_entity.pdbx_description
1 polymer ?
#
loop_
_entity_poly.entity_id
_entity_poly.type
_entity_poly.pdbx_seq_one_letter_code
_entity_poly.pdbx_strand_id
1 'polypeptide(L)'
;MPKAFFLEPGLFARCDGLWYEPGILLVVEPGDRVEIFASRDGSPGMRKAHYDYRQLDAKEPPVGLRGDWRGRLRLSLSRAKSSLPSPMARRARHGWAGVRAAA
;
A
#
# COMPACT_ATOMS: atom_id res chain seq x y z
N MET A 1 -10.38 18.29 11.51
CA MET A 1 -10.61 16.90 11.09
C MET A 1 -9.26 16.22 11.02
N PRO A 2 -9.01 15.13 11.76
CA PRO A 2 -7.71 14.48 11.77
C PRO A 2 -7.27 14.00 10.38
N LYS A 3 -5.95 13.92 10.19
CA LYS A 3 -5.31 13.39 8.98
C LYS A 3 -4.56 12.11 9.33
N ALA A 4 -4.60 11.12 8.44
CA ALA A 4 -4.00 9.82 8.70
C ALA A 4 -2.96 9.46 7.64
N PHE A 5 -1.82 8.94 8.09
CA PHE A 5 -0.67 8.61 7.27
C PHE A 5 -0.03 7.30 7.73
N PHE A 6 0.65 6.63 6.80
CA PHE A 6 1.66 5.63 7.12
C PHE A 6 3.04 6.23 6.95
N LEU A 7 4.04 5.70 7.66
CA LEU A 7 5.42 6.08 7.46
C LEU A 7 6.05 5.33 6.29
N GLU A 8 7.00 5.98 5.62
CA GLU A 8 7.87 5.25 4.70
C GLU A 8 8.73 4.22 5.45
N PRO A 9 9.02 3.06 4.83
CA PRO A 9 9.91 2.07 5.43
C PRO A 9 11.28 2.67 5.79
N GLY A 10 11.78 2.33 6.98
CA GLY A 10 13.07 2.81 7.48
C GLY A 10 13.03 4.22 8.11
N LEU A 11 11.86 4.85 8.20
CA LEU A 11 11.68 6.11 8.90
C LEU A 11 10.82 5.95 10.16
N PHE A 12 11.02 6.86 11.10
CA PHE A 12 10.27 6.95 12.34
C PHE A 12 9.62 8.32 12.40
N ALA A 13 8.45 8.41 13.02
CA ALA A 13 7.85 9.71 13.33
C ALA A 13 7.70 9.93 14.83
N ARG A 14 7.79 11.20 15.22
CA ARG A 14 7.36 11.67 16.52
C ARG A 14 6.20 12.64 16.34
N CYS A 15 5.10 12.39 17.03
CA CYS A 15 3.93 13.26 17.04
C CYS A 15 3.44 13.37 18.48
N ASP A 16 3.35 14.60 19.00
CA ASP A 16 3.01 14.88 20.40
C ASP A 16 3.80 14.03 21.43
N GLY A 17 5.11 13.88 21.19
CA GLY A 17 6.00 13.08 22.05
C GLY A 17 5.92 11.56 21.87
N LEU A 18 4.93 11.05 21.13
CA LEU A 18 4.79 9.62 20.83
C LEU A 18 5.57 9.21 19.58
N TRP A 19 6.19 8.03 19.64
CA TRP A 19 6.95 7.45 18.53
C TRP A 19 6.11 6.50 17.70
N TYR A 20 6.24 6.62 16.39
CA TYR A 20 5.57 5.81 15.38
C TYR A 20 6.60 5.12 14.50
N GLU A 21 6.34 3.86 14.17
CA GLU A 21 7.18 2.99 13.35
C GLU A 21 6.52 2.71 11.98
N PRO A 22 7.29 2.29 10.96
CA PRO A 22 6.72 1.86 9.69
C PRO A 22 5.64 0.80 9.86
N GLY A 23 4.51 0.99 9.17
CA GLY A 23 3.35 0.09 9.24
C GLY A 23 2.33 0.43 10.32
N ILE A 24 2.65 1.32 11.26
CA ILE A 24 1.68 1.88 12.21
C ILE A 24 0.97 3.08 11.56
N LEU A 25 -0.34 3.15 11.74
CA LEU A 25 -1.13 4.31 11.28
C LEU A 25 -0.88 5.49 12.21
N LEU A 26 -0.30 6.56 11.68
CA LEU A 26 -0.13 7.85 12.33
C LEU A 26 -1.39 8.68 12.10
N VAL A 27 -2.09 9.04 13.17
CA VAL A 27 -3.22 9.98 13.15
C VAL A 27 -2.74 11.31 13.72
N VAL A 28 -2.98 12.39 12.98
CA VAL A 28 -2.50 13.74 13.30
C VAL A 28 -3.70 14.68 13.47
N GLU A 29 -3.82 15.27 14.65
CA GLU A 29 -4.88 16.20 15.00
C GLU A 29 -4.53 17.65 14.64
N PRO A 30 -5.55 18.54 14.50
CA PRO A 30 -5.31 19.96 14.34
C PRO A 30 -4.55 20.54 15.53
N GLY A 31 -3.33 21.00 15.30
CA GLY A 31 -2.42 21.54 16.33
C GLY A 31 -1.18 20.68 16.53
N ASP A 32 -1.22 19.44 16.06
CA ASP A 32 -0.07 18.54 16.15
C ASP A 32 1.04 18.94 15.18
N ARG A 33 2.24 18.57 15.59
CA ARG A 33 3.45 18.62 14.78
C ARG A 33 4.01 17.23 14.63
N VAL A 34 4.34 16.87 13.40
CA VAL A 34 4.98 15.61 13.05
C VAL A 34 6.45 15.88 12.76
N GLU A 35 7.34 15.12 13.39
CA GLU A 35 8.77 15.11 13.09
C GLU A 35 9.16 13.75 12.52
N ILE A 36 9.93 13.74 11.43
CA ILE A 36 10.38 12.52 10.76
C ILE A 36 11.87 12.31 11.03
N PHE A 37 12.26 11.09 11.38
CA PHE A 37 13.63 10.71 11.71
C PHE A 37 14.05 9.45 10.95
N ALA A 38 15.36 9.34 10.67
CA ALA A 38 15.95 8.12 10.12
C ALA A 38 16.29 7.06 11.20
N SER A 39 16.16 7.42 12.47
CA SER A 39 16.40 6.54 13.61
C SER A 39 15.51 6.96 14.79
N ARG A 40 15.18 5.99 15.65
CA ARG A 40 14.26 6.16 16.78
C ARG A 40 14.88 6.92 17.97
N ASP A 41 16.20 7.09 17.97
CA ASP A 41 16.93 7.81 19.02
C ASP A 41 16.56 9.31 19.10
N GLY A 42 15.95 9.87 18.04
CA GLY A 42 15.49 11.26 18.04
C GLY A 42 16.60 12.30 18.02
N SER A 43 17.83 11.87 17.71
CA SER A 43 18.97 12.76 17.58
C SER A 43 18.67 13.84 16.53
N PRO A 44 18.97 15.12 16.80
CA PRO A 44 18.70 16.21 15.84
C PRO A 44 19.35 16.00 14.47
N GLY A 45 20.54 15.37 14.43
CA GLY A 45 21.23 15.01 13.19
C GLY A 45 20.55 13.91 12.37
N MET A 46 19.62 13.17 12.96
CA MET A 46 18.83 12.13 12.30
C MET A 46 17.44 12.62 11.87
N ARG A 47 17.05 13.85 12.22
CA ARG A 47 15.77 14.43 11.79
C ARG A 47 15.82 14.76 10.31
N LYS A 48 14.92 14.15 9.54
CA LYS A 48 14.78 14.32 8.09
C LYS A 48 13.80 15.42 7.72
N ALA A 49 12.73 15.57 8.48
CA ALA A 49 11.71 16.58 8.21
C ALA A 49 10.91 16.93 9.47
N HIS A 50 10.17 18.03 9.40
CA HIS A 50 9.09 18.33 10.33
C HIS A 50 7.94 18.99 9.56
N TYR A 51 6.73 18.71 10.00
CA TYR A 51 5.50 19.21 9.39
C TYR A 51 4.53 19.67 10.46
N ASP A 52 4.04 20.89 10.30
CA ASP A 52 2.84 21.31 11.00
C ASP A 52 1.62 20.70 10.33
N TYR A 53 0.55 20.51 11.09
CA TYR A 53 -0.71 19.96 10.59
C TYR A 53 -1.22 20.62 9.28
N ARG A 54 -0.94 21.91 9.06
CA ARG A 54 -1.35 22.67 7.85
C ARG A 54 -0.59 22.25 6.60
N GLN A 55 0.63 21.72 6.74
CA GLN A 55 1.49 21.28 5.63
C GLN A 55 1.21 19.83 5.22
N LEU A 56 0.45 19.10 6.04
CA LEU A 56 0.10 17.71 5.76
C LEU A 56 -1.10 17.66 4.81
N ASP A 57 -0.99 16.94 3.69
CA ASP A 57 -2.14 16.60 2.84
C ASP A 57 -2.20 15.08 2.64
N ALA A 58 -3.33 14.45 2.96
CA ALA A 58 -3.51 13.02 2.78
C ALA A 58 -3.57 12.60 1.29
N LYS A 59 -3.93 13.52 0.39
CA LYS A 59 -3.97 13.29 -1.06
C LYS A 59 -2.59 13.43 -1.71
N GLU A 60 -1.76 14.31 -1.14
CA GLU A 60 -0.40 14.60 -1.57
C GLU A 60 0.52 14.55 -0.34
N PRO A 61 0.81 13.33 0.17
CA PRO A 61 1.58 13.18 1.39
C PRO A 61 3.01 13.71 1.19
N PRO A 62 3.53 14.51 2.13
CA PRO A 62 4.89 15.03 2.05
C PRO A 62 5.92 13.91 2.33
N VAL A 63 7.21 14.20 2.08
CA VAL A 63 8.27 13.20 2.17
C VAL A 63 8.31 12.51 3.54
N GLY A 64 8.53 11.19 3.53
CA GLY A 64 8.51 10.36 4.72
C GLY A 64 7.13 9.92 5.20
N LEU A 65 6.06 10.42 4.58
CA LEU A 65 4.68 9.99 4.81
C LEU A 65 4.07 9.36 3.55
N ARG A 66 3.11 8.47 3.76
CA ARG A 66 2.31 7.82 2.72
C ARG A 66 0.83 7.97 3.08
N GLY A 67 0.01 8.33 2.09
CA GLY A 67 -1.43 8.37 2.26
C GLY A 67 -2.02 6.98 2.46
N ASP A 68 -3.23 6.92 3.01
CA ASP A 68 -3.95 5.65 3.13
C ASP A 68 -4.34 5.12 1.73
N TRP A 69 -3.68 4.04 1.32
CA TRP A 69 -3.91 3.36 0.05
C TRP A 69 -5.27 2.64 0.01
N ARG A 70 -5.96 2.46 1.15
CA ARG A 70 -7.27 1.80 1.20
C ARG A 70 -8.40 2.60 0.54
N GLY A 71 -8.20 3.90 0.29
CA GLY A 71 -9.07 4.70 -0.57
C GLY A 71 -8.81 4.55 -2.08
N ARG A 72 -7.61 4.12 -2.50
CA ARG A 72 -7.19 4.07 -3.92
C ARG A 72 -7.50 2.74 -4.61
N LEU A 73 -7.60 1.63 -3.87
CA LEU A 73 -8.02 0.34 -4.43
C LEU A 73 -9.48 0.29 -4.86
N ARG A 74 -10.32 1.24 -4.43
CA ARG A 74 -11.73 1.30 -4.88
C ARG A 74 -11.91 1.95 -6.27
N LEU A 75 -10.87 2.61 -6.81
CA LEU A 75 -10.92 3.28 -8.11
C LEU A 75 -9.97 2.70 -9.18
N SER A 76 -9.03 1.80 -8.81
CA SER A 76 -8.19 1.11 -9.79
C SER A 76 -8.73 -0.27 -10.23
N LEU A 77 -9.65 -0.88 -9.47
CA LEU A 77 -10.26 -2.17 -9.84
C LEU A 77 -11.39 -2.05 -10.86
N SER A 78 -11.87 -0.84 -11.16
CA SER A 78 -12.89 -0.60 -12.20
C SER A 78 -12.33 -0.62 -13.63
N ARG A 79 -11.01 -0.74 -13.81
CA ARG A 79 -10.36 -0.73 -15.14
C ARG A 79 -9.52 -1.96 -15.45
N ALA A 80 -9.79 -3.08 -14.78
CA ALA A 80 -9.18 -4.38 -15.09
C ALA A 80 -10.24 -5.47 -15.23
N LYS A 81 -11.19 -5.28 -16.16
CA LYS A 81 -12.10 -6.33 -16.64
C LYS A 81 -12.41 -6.10 -18.13
N SER A 82 -11.40 -6.26 -18.99
CA SER A 82 -11.61 -6.53 -20.41
C SER A 82 -10.34 -7.09 -21.06
N SER A 83 -9.88 -8.25 -20.58
CA SER A 83 -9.03 -9.16 -21.34
C SER A 83 -8.81 -10.45 -20.54
N LEU A 84 -9.88 -11.22 -20.34
CA LEU A 84 -9.72 -12.65 -20.09
C LEU A 84 -9.54 -13.31 -21.46
N PRO A 85 -8.41 -13.99 -21.75
CA PRO A 85 -8.33 -14.87 -22.90
C PRO A 85 -9.28 -16.07 -22.68
N SER A 86 -10.04 -16.41 -23.72
CA SER A 86 -10.98 -17.53 -23.76
C SER A 86 -10.36 -18.82 -23.23
N PRO A 87 -11.01 -19.54 -22.30
CA PRO A 87 -10.54 -20.86 -21.90
C PRO A 87 -10.68 -21.85 -23.06
N MET A 88 -9.56 -22.50 -23.37
CA MET A 88 -9.44 -23.66 -24.25
C MET A 88 -10.61 -24.64 -24.11
N ALA A 89 -11.39 -24.78 -25.18
CA ALA A 89 -12.21 -25.96 -25.40
C ALA A 89 -11.27 -27.14 -25.76
N ARG A 90 -10.79 -27.86 -24.74
CA ARG A 90 -10.14 -29.16 -24.88
C ARG A 90 -11.11 -30.24 -24.38
N ARG A 91 -11.90 -30.79 -25.30
CA ARG A 91 -12.67 -32.04 -25.20
C ARG A 91 -12.51 -32.73 -26.55
N ALA A 92 -12.43 -34.04 -26.69
CA ALA A 92 -12.13 -35.16 -25.81
C ALA A 92 -11.74 -36.27 -26.79
N ARG A 93 -10.70 -37.05 -26.46
CA ARG A 93 -10.35 -38.25 -27.22
C ARG A 93 -11.44 -39.29 -27.01
N HIS A 94 -12.19 -39.62 -28.06
CA HIS A 94 -13.01 -40.82 -28.11
C HIS A 94 -12.09 -42.02 -28.42
N GLY A 95 -12.11 -43.01 -27.54
CA GLY A 95 -11.69 -44.37 -27.84
C GLY A 95 -12.87 -45.25 -28.25
N TRP A 96 -12.53 -46.42 -28.83
CA TRP A 96 -13.35 -47.54 -29.33
C TRP A 96 -13.96 -47.40 -30.73
N ALA A 97 -13.95 -48.40 -31.62
CA ALA A 97 -13.55 -49.82 -31.56
C ALA A 97 -13.28 -50.33 -33.00
N GLY A 98 -12.51 -51.41 -33.18
CA GLY A 98 -12.32 -52.01 -34.51
C GLY A 98 -11.36 -53.18 -34.60
N VAL A 99 -11.87 -54.35 -34.24
CA VAL A 99 -11.35 -55.73 -34.43
C VAL A 99 -10.59 -55.96 -35.75
N ARG A 100 -9.43 -56.65 -35.68
CA ARG A 100 -9.14 -57.83 -36.53
C ARG A 100 -7.92 -58.63 -36.07
N ALA A 101 -8.18 -59.87 -35.69
CA ALA A 101 -7.24 -60.97 -35.54
C ALA A 101 -7.20 -61.79 -36.84
N ALA A 102 -6.03 -62.33 -37.17
CA ALA A 102 -5.69 -63.54 -37.94
C ALA A 102 -4.25 -63.31 -38.44
N ALA A 103 -3.24 -63.95 -37.84
CA ALA A 103 -2.76 -65.30 -38.18
C ALA A 103 -2.09 -65.32 -39.55
#